data_AF-J7RD13-F1
#
_entry.id   AF-J7RD13-F1
#
_cell.length_a   1.000
_cell.length_b   1.000
_cell.length_c   1.000
_cell.angle_alpha   90.00
_cell.angle_beta   90.00
_cell.angle_gamma   90.00
#
_symmetry.space_group_name_H-M   'P 1'
#
loop_
_entity.id
_entity.type
_entity.pdbx_description
1 polymer ?
#
loop_
_entity_poly.entity_id
_entity_poly.type
_entity_poly.pdbx_seq_one_letter_code
_entity_poly.pdbx_strand_id
1 'polypeptide(L)'
;MPKKDKKPTFTNVTTKSGETLKVFDDLDTFETFIKNETEDDDFSDLHCQVNYLPPFVLHQAHDDPDKVKDTENSHNKKFVRHLHQHVEKHLLKDLKQALNLPDMKFHEKSKDEQFDKITWHYAEETEYHDKKFKVIVEVTCHHDDALVNVDYRTVPL
;
A
#
# COMPACT_ATOMS: atom_id res chain seq x y z
N MET A 1 8.45 -31.74 6.12
CA MET A 1 7.08 -31.23 6.34
C MET A 1 6.80 -30.20 5.25
N PRO A 2 5.83 -30.44 4.35
CA PRO A 2 5.52 -29.49 3.28
C PRO A 2 4.87 -28.25 3.90
N LYS A 3 5.43 -27.08 3.62
CA LYS A 3 4.81 -25.79 3.96
C LYS A 3 3.48 -25.75 3.21
N LYS A 4 2.35 -25.73 3.92
CA LYS A 4 1.06 -25.45 3.27
C LYS A 4 1.18 -24.10 2.59
N ASP A 5 1.05 -24.07 1.27
CA ASP A 5 0.83 -22.84 0.52
C ASP A 5 -0.42 -22.17 1.10
N LYS A 6 -0.21 -21.17 1.98
CA LYS A 6 -1.28 -20.28 2.39
C LYS A 6 -1.64 -19.52 1.12
N LYS A 7 -2.79 -19.85 0.53
CA LYS A 7 -3.35 -19.03 -0.54
C LYS A 7 -3.43 -17.59 -0.02
N PRO A 8 -3.05 -16.60 -0.85
CA PRO A 8 -3.18 -15.19 -0.50
C PRO A 8 -4.61 -14.91 -0.04
N THR A 9 -4.79 -14.45 1.20
CA THR A 9 -6.10 -14.08 1.75
C THR A 9 -6.38 -12.63 1.39
N PHE A 10 -7.41 -12.43 0.58
CA PHE A 10 -7.93 -11.11 0.22
C PHE A 10 -9.45 -11.14 0.24
N THR A 11 -10.05 -9.99 0.49
CA THR A 11 -11.49 -9.78 0.42
C THR A 11 -11.82 -9.00 -0.85
N ASN A 12 -12.78 -9.48 -1.62
CA ASN A 12 -13.33 -8.73 -2.74
C ASN A 12 -14.39 -7.76 -2.22
N VAL A 13 -14.17 -6.46 -2.41
CA VAL A 13 -15.10 -5.41 -2.04
C VAL A 13 -15.64 -4.76 -3.31
N THR A 14 -16.97 -4.74 -3.48
CA THR A 14 -17.58 -3.99 -4.58
C THR A 14 -17.66 -2.52 -4.19
N THR A 15 -16.97 -1.65 -4.93
CA THR A 15 -17.02 -0.21 -4.71
C THR A 15 -18.36 0.38 -5.15
N LYS A 16 -18.65 1.62 -4.75
CA LYS A 16 -19.90 2.32 -5.12
C LYS A 16 -20.05 2.51 -6.63
N SER A 17 -18.96 2.47 -7.40
CA SER A 17 -18.94 2.53 -8.85
C SER A 17 -19.18 1.16 -9.53
N GLY A 18 -19.33 0.07 -8.75
CA GLY A 18 -19.55 -1.28 -9.27
C GLY A 18 -18.27 -2.05 -9.61
N GLU A 19 -17.10 -1.47 -9.33
CA GLU A 19 -15.80 -2.11 -9.52
C GLU A 19 -15.53 -3.14 -8.41
N THR A 20 -14.92 -4.27 -8.73
CA THR A 20 -14.52 -5.27 -7.72
C THR A 20 -13.07 -5.02 -7.32
N LEU A 21 -12.87 -4.56 -6.10
CA LEU A 21 -11.57 -4.21 -5.54
C LEU A 21 -11.05 -5.34 -4.65
N LYS A 22 -9.79 -5.74 -4.85
CA LYS A 22 -9.11 -6.70 -3.96
C LYS A 22 -8.51 -5.94 -2.79
N VAL A 23 -8.96 -6.25 -1.58
CA VAL A 23 -8.45 -5.69 -0.32
C VAL A 23 -7.67 -6.75 0.43
N PHE A 24 -6.40 -6.47 0.71
CA PHE A 24 -5.46 -7.35 1.39
C PHE A 24 -5.26 -6.93 2.85
N ASP A 25 -4.92 -7.89 3.70
CA ASP A 25 -4.69 -7.66 5.14
C ASP A 25 -3.19 -7.58 5.50
N ASP A 26 -2.31 -7.91 4.56
CA ASP A 26 -0.86 -7.91 4.75
C ASP A 26 -0.09 -7.50 3.48
N LEU A 27 1.08 -6.90 3.70
CA LEU A 27 1.94 -6.38 2.63
C LEU A 27 2.53 -7.49 1.73
N ASP A 28 2.91 -8.63 2.30
CA ASP A 28 3.56 -9.71 1.54
C ASP A 28 2.61 -10.26 0.46
N THR A 29 1.35 -10.48 0.83
CA THR A 29 0.28 -10.96 -0.05
C THR A 29 -0.04 -9.93 -1.13
N PHE A 30 -0.10 -8.65 -0.75
CA PHE A 30 -0.34 -7.53 -1.65
C PHE A 30 0.80 -7.36 -2.68
N GLU A 31 2.06 -7.43 -2.25
CA GLU A 31 3.22 -7.33 -3.14
C GLU A 31 3.27 -8.51 -4.11
N THR A 32 3.06 -9.73 -3.60
CA THR A 32 3.02 -10.96 -4.41
C THR A 32 1.94 -10.86 -5.48
N PHE A 33 0.79 -10.27 -5.15
CA PHE A 33 -0.29 -10.04 -6.11
C PHE A 33 0.17 -9.12 -7.26
N ILE A 34 0.72 -7.94 -6.96
CA ILE A 34 1.19 -7.00 -7.99
C ILE A 34 2.27 -7.64 -8.87
N LYS A 35 3.18 -8.39 -8.27
CA LYS A 35 4.22 -9.09 -9.00
C LYS A 35 3.65 -10.12 -9.98
N ASN A 36 2.68 -10.93 -9.55
CA ASN A 36 2.06 -11.92 -10.43
C ASN A 36 1.32 -11.25 -11.60
N GLU A 37 0.54 -10.21 -11.34
CA GLU A 37 -0.16 -9.47 -12.40
C GLU A 37 0.83 -8.79 -13.37
N THR A 38 2.01 -8.40 -12.88
CA THR A 38 3.09 -7.88 -13.73
C THR A 38 3.72 -8.98 -14.59
N GLU A 39 3.92 -10.17 -14.05
CA GLU A 39 4.42 -11.34 -14.79
C GLU A 39 3.40 -11.82 -15.85
N ASP A 40 2.11 -11.65 -15.58
CA ASP A 40 0.99 -11.99 -16.48
C ASP A 40 0.66 -10.89 -17.51
N ASP A 41 1.43 -9.78 -17.56
CA ASP A 41 1.28 -8.65 -18.49
C ASP A 41 0.01 -7.77 -18.28
N ASP A 42 -0.65 -7.92 -17.14
CA ASP A 42 -1.89 -7.23 -16.72
C ASP A 42 -1.62 -6.03 -15.78
N PHE A 43 -0.40 -5.49 -15.76
CA PHE A 43 0.03 -4.41 -14.85
C PHE A 43 -0.56 -3.02 -15.15
N SER A 44 -1.10 -2.77 -16.34
CA SER A 44 -1.46 -1.41 -16.78
C SER A 44 -2.84 -0.93 -16.31
N ASP A 45 -3.69 -1.83 -15.81
CA ASP A 45 -5.06 -1.52 -15.35
C ASP A 45 -5.40 -2.31 -14.08
N LEU A 46 -4.63 -2.07 -13.02
CA LEU A 46 -4.78 -2.70 -11.73
C LEU A 46 -5.36 -1.73 -10.71
N HIS A 47 -6.19 -2.26 -9.81
CA HIS A 47 -6.65 -1.53 -8.64
C HIS A 47 -6.78 -2.50 -7.47
N CYS A 48 -6.05 -2.22 -6.39
CA CYS A 48 -6.08 -3.01 -5.17
C CYS A 48 -5.73 -2.16 -3.95
N GLN A 49 -6.12 -2.66 -2.77
CA GLN A 49 -5.87 -1.99 -1.50
C GLN A 49 -5.23 -2.94 -0.50
N VAL A 50 -4.45 -2.40 0.43
CA VAL A 50 -3.98 -3.15 1.60
C VAL A 50 -4.17 -2.34 2.86
N ASN A 51 -4.73 -2.98 3.88
CA ASN A 51 -4.97 -2.40 5.20
C ASN A 51 -4.14 -3.18 6.21
N TYR A 52 -3.15 -2.54 6.82
CA TYR A 52 -2.21 -3.23 7.70
C TYR A 52 -1.77 -2.34 8.87
N LEU A 53 -1.28 -2.99 9.93
CA LEU A 53 -0.55 -2.31 11.00
C LEU A 53 0.93 -2.21 10.62
N PRO A 54 1.53 -1.00 10.61
CA PRO A 54 2.93 -0.85 10.27
C PRO A 54 3.86 -1.62 11.22
N PRO A 55 4.98 -2.19 10.73
CA PRO A 55 5.88 -3.00 11.56
C PRO A 55 6.40 -2.28 12.82
N PHE A 56 6.63 -0.96 12.75
CA PHE A 56 7.12 -0.19 13.89
C PHE A 56 6.06 0.01 14.99
N VAL A 57 4.77 -0.10 14.65
CA VAL A 57 3.66 -0.05 15.62
C VAL A 57 3.54 -1.41 16.31
N LEU A 58 3.50 -2.49 15.54
CA LEU A 58 3.45 -3.86 16.07
C LEU A 58 4.64 -4.15 16.99
N HIS A 59 5.84 -3.73 16.61
CA HIS A 59 7.02 -3.90 17.44
C HIS A 59 6.92 -3.18 18.80
N GLN A 60 6.29 -1.99 18.83
CA GLN A 60 6.03 -1.25 20.08
C GLN A 60 4.95 -1.92 20.94
N ALA A 61 4.08 -2.73 20.34
CA ALA A 61 3.00 -3.45 20.99
C ALA A 61 3.34 -4.93 21.29
N HIS A 62 4.61 -5.34 21.15
CA HIS A 62 5.05 -6.73 21.31
C HIS A 62 4.35 -7.71 20.36
N ASP A 63 4.14 -7.29 19.11
CA ASP A 63 3.49 -8.05 18.04
C ASP A 63 2.05 -8.47 18.36
N ASP A 64 1.39 -7.70 19.24
CA ASP A 64 0.01 -7.89 19.66
C ASP A 64 -0.83 -6.66 19.28
N PRO A 65 -1.69 -6.75 18.25
CA PRO A 65 -2.57 -5.67 17.82
C PRO A 65 -3.44 -5.08 18.95
N ASP A 66 -3.87 -5.91 19.90
CA ASP A 66 -4.74 -5.48 21.02
C ASP A 66 -3.99 -4.61 22.04
N LYS A 67 -2.65 -4.57 21.97
CA LYS A 67 -1.79 -3.74 22.83
C LYS A 67 -1.33 -2.45 22.16
N VAL A 68 -1.77 -2.18 20.93
CA VAL A 68 -1.48 -0.91 20.26
C VAL A 68 -2.13 0.22 21.04
N LYS A 69 -1.37 1.28 21.30
CA LYS A 69 -1.87 2.43 22.04
C LYS A 69 -2.76 3.28 21.14
N ASP A 70 -3.88 3.76 21.68
CA ASP A 70 -4.78 4.71 20.98
C ASP A 70 -4.07 5.97 20.49
N THR A 71 -2.93 6.33 21.08
CA THR A 71 -2.11 7.47 20.66
C THR A 71 -1.27 7.20 19.41
N GLU A 72 -1.18 5.98 18.90
CA GLU A 72 -0.45 5.66 17.66
C GLU A 72 -1.34 5.90 16.44
N ASN A 73 -1.63 7.16 16.16
CA ASN A 73 -2.56 7.58 15.11
C ASN A 73 -2.05 8.83 14.37
N SER A 74 -2.84 9.38 13.44
CA SER A 74 -2.48 10.54 12.61
C SER A 74 -2.16 11.82 13.40
N HIS A 75 -2.65 12.00 14.63
CA HIS A 75 -2.32 13.16 15.48
C HIS A 75 -0.94 13.05 16.14
N ASN A 76 -0.37 11.85 16.19
CA ASN A 76 0.94 11.62 16.79
C ASN A 76 2.07 11.83 15.78
N LYS A 77 2.79 12.95 15.92
CA LYS A 77 3.92 13.32 15.07
C LYS A 77 5.01 12.25 14.96
N LYS A 78 5.23 11.45 16.01
CA LYS A 78 6.23 10.36 16.00
C LYS A 78 5.73 9.22 15.11
N PHE A 79 4.46 8.81 15.26
CA PHE A 79 3.81 7.82 14.41
C PHE A 79 3.86 8.26 12.94
N VAL A 80 3.40 9.47 12.63
CA VAL A 80 3.39 10.03 11.26
C VAL A 80 4.79 10.03 10.64
N ARG A 81 5.81 10.43 11.39
CA ARG A 81 7.20 10.43 10.91
C ARG A 81 7.71 9.03 10.64
N HIS A 82 7.46 8.06 11.53
CA HIS A 82 7.90 6.68 11.35
C HIS A 82 7.14 5.99 10.21
N LEU A 83 5.85 6.29 10.05
CA LEU A 83 5.04 5.83 8.93
C LEU A 83 5.60 6.35 7.61
N HIS A 84 5.82 7.65 7.48
CA HIS A 84 6.40 8.20 6.26
C HIS A 84 7.78 7.62 5.93
N GLN A 85 8.62 7.36 6.96
CA GLN A 85 9.90 6.67 6.77
C GLN A 85 9.71 5.22 6.30
N HIS A 86 8.72 4.51 6.82
CA HIS A 86 8.38 3.17 6.38
C HIS A 86 7.94 3.16 4.92
N VAL A 87 7.05 4.08 4.53
CA VAL A 87 6.55 4.23 3.16
C VAL A 87 7.70 4.46 2.17
N GLU A 88 8.56 5.45 2.43
CA GLU A 88 9.65 5.81 1.50
C GLU A 88 10.75 4.75 1.41
N LYS A 89 11.03 4.00 2.49
CA LYS A 89 12.14 3.03 2.54
C LYS A 89 11.75 1.60 2.16
N HIS A 90 10.49 1.24 2.38
CA HIS A 90 9.99 -0.13 2.21
C HIS A 90 8.88 -0.14 1.17
N LEU A 91 7.67 0.34 1.50
CA LEU A 91 6.50 0.21 0.62
C LEU A 91 6.75 0.65 -0.83
N LEU A 92 7.26 1.88 -1.04
CA LEU A 92 7.51 2.38 -2.40
C LEU A 92 8.65 1.66 -3.11
N LYS A 93 9.60 1.08 -2.35
CA LYS A 93 10.69 0.29 -2.90
C LYS A 93 10.18 -1.08 -3.35
N ASP A 94 9.37 -1.72 -2.50
CA ASP A 94 8.83 -3.05 -2.74
C ASP A 94 7.85 -3.02 -3.94
N LEU A 95 7.02 -1.98 -4.04
CA LEU A 95 6.17 -1.73 -5.22
C LEU A 95 6.95 -1.62 -6.54
N LYS A 96 8.08 -0.90 -6.53
CA LYS A 96 8.98 -0.80 -7.70
C LYS A 96 9.58 -2.14 -8.09
N GLN A 97 9.91 -2.96 -7.10
CA GLN A 97 10.43 -4.31 -7.33
C GLN A 97 9.35 -5.23 -7.89
N ALA A 98 8.13 -5.16 -7.36
CA ALA A 98 6.99 -5.93 -7.85
C ALA A 98 6.64 -5.59 -9.32
N LEU A 99 6.77 -4.31 -9.70
CA LEU A 99 6.60 -3.84 -11.08
C LEU A 99 7.79 -4.12 -12.02
N ASN A 100 8.86 -4.76 -11.56
CA ASN A 100 10.12 -4.90 -12.29
C ASN A 100 10.74 -3.57 -12.77
N LEU A 101 10.47 -2.47 -12.06
CA LEU A 101 10.94 -1.11 -12.36
C LEU A 101 11.70 -0.51 -11.15
N PRO A 102 12.82 -1.12 -10.71
CA PRO A 102 13.51 -0.74 -9.46
C PRO A 102 14.04 0.71 -9.46
N ASP A 103 14.35 1.26 -10.64
CA ASP A 103 14.90 2.61 -10.81
C ASP A 103 13.83 3.70 -10.99
N MET A 104 12.54 3.33 -11.02
CA MET A 104 11.43 4.27 -11.11
C MET A 104 11.45 5.25 -9.94
N LYS A 105 11.10 6.51 -10.19
CA LYS A 105 11.03 7.56 -9.17
C LYS A 105 9.68 8.23 -9.27
N PHE A 106 8.95 8.32 -8.15
CA PHE A 106 7.71 9.09 -8.10
C PHE A 106 8.03 10.59 -8.13
N HIS A 107 7.72 11.26 -9.24
CA HIS A 107 7.91 12.70 -9.39
C HIS A 107 6.73 13.50 -8.83
N GLU A 108 5.51 12.98 -8.95
CA GLU A 108 4.33 13.59 -8.36
C GLU A 108 4.21 13.12 -6.91
N LYS A 109 4.47 14.02 -5.97
CA LYS A 109 4.33 13.77 -4.53
C LYS A 109 3.55 14.89 -3.87
N SER A 110 2.50 14.55 -3.13
CA SER A 110 1.78 15.51 -2.27
C SER A 110 1.41 14.87 -0.94
N LYS A 111 1.07 15.73 0.02
CA LYS A 111 0.58 15.35 1.33
C LYS A 111 -0.60 16.23 1.67
N ASP A 112 -1.73 15.60 1.94
CA ASP A 112 -2.95 16.25 2.39
C ASP A 112 -3.21 15.89 3.85
N GLU A 113 -3.23 16.92 4.70
CA GLU A 113 -3.44 16.77 6.14
C GLU A 113 -4.80 17.37 6.49
N GLN A 114 -5.70 16.52 6.96
CA GLN A 114 -7.02 16.85 7.45
C GLN A 114 -7.06 16.61 8.96
N PHE A 115 -8.12 17.07 9.63
CA PHE A 115 -8.25 16.86 11.07
C PHE A 115 -8.33 15.38 11.43
N ASP A 116 -8.98 14.56 10.60
CA ASP A 116 -9.28 13.16 10.84
C ASP A 116 -8.26 12.19 10.23
N LYS A 117 -7.45 12.65 9.26
CA LYS A 117 -6.52 11.79 8.52
C LYS A 117 -5.37 12.54 7.87
N ILE A 118 -4.33 11.79 7.53
CA ILE A 118 -3.25 12.25 6.68
C ILE A 118 -3.17 11.31 5.48
N THR A 119 -3.14 11.86 4.28
CA THR A 119 -2.95 11.10 3.04
C THR A 119 -1.69 11.58 2.33
N TRP A 120 -0.83 10.63 1.94
CA TRP A 120 0.30 10.86 1.05
C TRP A 120 -0.05 10.32 -0.33
N HIS A 121 0.15 11.14 -1.35
CA HIS A 121 -0.05 10.74 -2.73
C HIS A 121 1.30 10.65 -3.44
N TYR A 122 1.48 9.56 -4.16
CA TYR A 122 2.63 9.31 -5.02
C TYR A 122 2.12 8.90 -6.39
N ALA A 123 2.58 9.57 -7.45
CA ALA A 123 2.26 9.16 -8.80
C ALA A 123 3.46 9.27 -9.74
N GLU A 124 3.45 8.41 -10.76
CA GLU A 124 4.48 8.37 -11.78
C GLU A 124 3.93 7.83 -13.11
N GLU A 125 4.26 8.51 -14.21
CA GLU A 125 4.04 7.98 -15.55
C GLU A 125 5.25 7.15 -15.97
N THR A 126 5.02 5.92 -16.40
CA THR A 126 6.09 4.98 -16.76
C THR A 126 5.69 4.13 -17.96
N GLU A 127 6.65 3.34 -18.45
CA GLU A 127 6.47 2.41 -19.56
C GLU A 127 7.09 1.05 -19.20
N TYR A 128 6.37 -0.02 -19.52
CA TYR A 128 6.87 -1.40 -19.41
C TYR A 128 6.25 -2.22 -20.55
N HIS A 129 7.04 -3.08 -21.20
CA HIS A 129 6.61 -3.84 -22.39
C HIS A 129 5.89 -3.00 -23.46
N ASP A 130 6.43 -1.82 -23.79
CA ASP A 130 5.85 -0.86 -24.75
C ASP A 130 4.44 -0.33 -24.39
N LYS A 131 3.94 -0.61 -23.16
CA LYS A 131 2.69 -0.05 -22.63
C LYS A 131 2.99 1.10 -21.69
N LYS A 132 2.39 2.27 -21.96
CA LYS A 132 2.47 3.44 -21.09
C LYS A 132 1.32 3.43 -20.09
N PHE A 133 1.64 3.70 -18.84
CA PHE A 133 0.66 3.73 -17.77
C PHE A 133 1.13 4.65 -16.65
N LYS A 134 0.18 5.09 -15.82
CA LYS A 134 0.43 5.89 -14.63
C LYS A 134 0.24 5.02 -13.39
N VAL A 135 1.25 4.94 -12.55
CA VAL A 135 1.18 4.34 -11.21
C VAL A 135 0.71 5.42 -10.24
N ILE A 136 -0.28 5.10 -9.42
CA ILE A 136 -0.84 5.98 -8.38
C ILE A 136 -0.87 5.18 -7.07
N VAL A 137 -0.29 5.75 -6.02
CA VAL A 137 -0.26 5.18 -4.68
C VAL A 137 -0.73 6.22 -3.69
N GLU A 138 -1.79 5.90 -2.95
CA GLU A 138 -2.27 6.72 -1.85
C GLU A 138 -2.09 5.98 -0.54
N VAL A 139 -1.39 6.59 0.42
CA VAL A 139 -1.21 6.03 1.76
C VAL A 139 -1.96 6.90 2.75
N THR A 140 -2.92 6.34 3.46
CA THR A 140 -3.74 7.06 4.43
C THR A 140 -3.61 6.46 5.82
N CYS A 141 -3.40 7.32 6.82
CA CYS A 141 -3.59 6.99 8.23
C CYS A 141 -4.65 7.89 8.86
N HIS A 142 -5.39 7.35 9.82
CA HIS A 142 -6.51 8.02 10.48
C HIS A 142 -6.19 8.35 11.95
N HIS A 143 -7.07 9.13 12.58
CA HIS A 143 -6.93 9.58 13.97
C HIS A 143 -7.53 8.60 14.99
N ASP A 144 -8.37 7.68 14.53
CA ASP A 144 -9.13 6.73 15.34
C ASP A 144 -8.38 5.42 15.61
N ASP A 145 -7.46 5.04 14.72
CA ASP A 145 -6.64 3.84 14.88
C ASP A 145 -5.21 3.99 14.32
N ALA A 146 -4.44 2.91 14.44
CA ALA A 146 -3.09 2.79 13.91
C ALA A 146 -3.02 2.09 12.55
N LEU A 147 -4.17 1.78 11.94
CA LEU A 147 -4.22 1.11 10.65
C LEU A 147 -3.78 2.07 9.55
N VAL A 148 -3.11 1.50 8.57
CA VAL A 148 -2.66 2.21 7.38
C VAL A 148 -3.34 1.57 6.18
N ASN A 149 -4.06 2.40 5.44
CA ASN A 149 -4.74 2.02 4.22
C ASN A 149 -3.86 2.47 3.05
N VAL A 150 -3.55 1.55 2.15
CA VAL A 150 -2.83 1.84 0.91
C VAL A 150 -3.76 1.54 -0.25
N ASP A 151 -4.01 2.53 -1.09
CA ASP A 151 -4.69 2.40 -2.37
C ASP A 151 -3.63 2.40 -3.48
N TYR A 152 -3.61 1.34 -4.28
CA TYR A 152 -2.71 1.20 -5.40
C TYR A 152 -3.53 1.07 -6.68
N ARG A 153 -3.22 1.92 -7.65
CA ARG A 153 -3.85 1.90 -8.97
C ARG A 153 -2.84 2.10 -10.07
N THR A 154 -3.02 1.40 -11.17
CA THR A 154 -2.40 1.71 -12.46
C THR A 154 -3.47 2.07 -13.47
N VAL A 155 -3.19 3.06 -14.32
CA VAL A 155 -4.12 3.53 -15.34
C VAL A 155 -3.39 3.64 -16.68
N PRO A 156 -3.92 3.08 -17.78
CA PRO A 156 -3.30 3.22 -19.10
C PRO A 156 -3.23 4.69 -19.55
N LEU A 157 -2.17 5.07 -20.26
CA LEU A 157 -1.95 6.43 -20.81
C LEU A 157 -2.13 6.49 -22.34
#